data_AF-A0A4R4S6P5-F1
#
_entry.id   AF-A0A4R4S6P5-F1
#
_cell.length_a   1.000
_cell.length_b   1.000
_cell.length_c   1.000
_cell.angle_alpha   90.00
_cell.angle_beta   90.00
_cell.angle_gamma   90.00
#
_symmetry.space_group_name_H-M   'P 1'
#
loop_
_entity.id
_entity.type
_entity.pdbx_description
1 polymer ?
#
loop_
_entity_poly.entity_id
_entity_poly.type
_entity_poly.pdbx_seq_one_letter_code
_entity_poly.pdbx_strand_id
1 'polypeptide(L)'
;MTSADGVLAGAGAKTWGGSPWAWSDTVSSWTWPGFEASPITVEVYSDADEVELLVNGRSLGRRPAGAGQRFRAGFETVYAPGELVAIAYRDGAETGRHLLRTAEGPLRLRVEADRPAITTTGGDLAFVTFTLSVAVE
;
A
#
# COMPACT_ATOMS: atom_id res chain seq x y z
N MET A 1 0.75 -1.20 -13.44
CA MET A 1 1.19 -0.50 -12.22
C MET A 1 0.44 -1.13 -11.06
N THR A 2 1.12 -1.72 -10.08
CA THR A 2 0.47 -2.44 -8.98
C THR A 2 0.71 -1.70 -7.68
N SER A 3 -0.37 -1.25 -7.04
CA SER A 3 -0.35 -0.62 -5.71
C SER A 3 -1.15 -1.51 -4.76
N ALA A 4 -0.69 -1.67 -3.53
CA ALA A 4 -1.48 -2.33 -2.48
C ALA A 4 -1.78 -1.30 -1.39
N ASP A 5 -3.06 -1.16 -1.06
CA ASP A 5 -3.53 -0.31 0.03
C ASP A 5 -4.29 -1.21 1.03
N GLY A 6 -3.91 -1.13 2.31
CA GLY A 6 -4.55 -1.88 3.39
C GLY A 6 -5.70 -1.10 4.01
N VAL A 7 -6.82 -1.76 4.26
CA VAL A 7 -7.96 -1.29 5.07
C VAL A 7 -7.98 -2.05 6.38
N LEU A 8 -7.72 -1.37 7.50
CA LEU A 8 -8.18 -1.87 8.79
C LEU A 8 -9.72 -1.79 8.84
N ALA A 9 -10.37 -2.93 8.61
CA ALA A 9 -11.80 -3.07 8.91
C ALA A 9 -11.95 -3.41 10.39
N GLY A 10 -11.95 -2.39 11.25
CA GLY A 10 -12.22 -2.56 12.68
C GLY A 10 -13.61 -3.17 12.90
N ALA A 11 -13.66 -4.34 13.55
CA ALA A 11 -14.90 -4.96 13.97
C ALA A 11 -15.69 -4.00 14.88
N GLY A 12 -16.82 -3.47 14.39
CA GLY A 12 -17.78 -2.72 15.19
C GLY A 12 -17.66 -1.18 15.20
N ALA A 13 -16.81 -0.57 14.36
CA ALA A 13 -16.76 0.89 14.26
C ALA A 13 -17.83 1.43 13.28
N LYS A 14 -18.52 2.52 13.67
CA LYS A 14 -19.45 3.29 12.83
C LYS A 14 -18.82 3.53 11.46
N THR A 15 -19.37 2.91 10.41
CA THR A 15 -18.96 3.20 9.03
C THR A 15 -19.48 4.59 8.68
N TRP A 16 -18.60 5.59 8.68
CA TRP A 16 -18.93 6.88 8.09
C TRP A 16 -19.03 6.64 6.58
N GLY A 17 -20.25 6.61 6.06
CA GLY A 17 -20.48 6.52 4.62
C GLY A 17 -19.89 7.76 3.97
N GLY A 18 -18.73 7.60 3.33
CA GLY A 18 -18.15 8.64 2.49
C GLY A 18 -19.14 9.07 1.40
N SER A 19 -18.96 10.27 0.85
CA SER A 19 -19.76 10.70 -0.29
C SER A 19 -19.63 9.70 -1.46
N PRO A 20 -20.53 9.72 -2.46
CA PRO A 20 -20.39 8.89 -3.67
C PRO A 20 -19.06 9.10 -4.43
N TRP A 21 -18.32 10.16 -4.10
CA TRP A 21 -17.01 10.50 -4.67
C TRP A 21 -15.83 10.09 -3.79
N ALA A 22 -16.09 9.49 -2.63
CA ALA A 22 -15.05 9.02 -1.74
C ALA A 22 -14.55 7.63 -2.19
N TRP A 23 -13.24 7.44 -2.13
CA TRP A 23 -12.66 6.11 -2.17
C TRP A 23 -12.83 5.38 -0.84
N SER A 24 -12.54 4.08 -0.85
CA SER A 24 -12.39 3.29 0.37
C SER A 24 -11.35 3.95 1.29
N ASP A 25 -11.58 3.90 2.61
CA ASP A 25 -10.66 4.44 3.62
C ASP A 25 -9.45 3.50 3.77
N THR A 26 -8.55 3.57 2.79
CA THR A 26 -7.38 2.69 2.64
C THR A 26 -6.10 3.48 2.88
N VAL A 27 -5.08 2.86 3.46
CA VAL A 27 -3.73 3.44 3.57
C VAL A 27 -2.67 2.50 3.03
N SER A 28 -1.68 3.05 2.33
CA SER A 28 -0.51 2.32 1.83
C SER A 28 0.51 2.08 2.95
N SER A 29 0.13 1.31 3.97
CA SER A 29 0.98 0.97 5.11
C SER A 29 0.67 -0.43 5.66
N TRP A 30 1.72 -1.13 6.08
CA TRP A 30 1.62 -2.39 6.83
C TRP A 30 2.14 -2.24 8.26
N THR A 31 1.95 -1.05 8.85
CA THR A 31 2.40 -0.73 10.22
C THR A 31 1.18 -0.39 11.09
N TRP A 32 0.71 -1.39 11.84
CA TRP A 32 -0.52 -1.31 12.65
C TRP A 32 -0.31 -1.81 14.09
N PRO A 33 0.52 -1.14 14.89
CA PRO A 33 0.84 -1.60 16.24
C PRO A 33 -0.42 -1.69 17.12
N GLY A 34 -0.57 -2.81 17.84
CA GLY A 34 -1.72 -3.06 18.72
C GLY A 34 -2.94 -3.68 18.02
N PHE A 35 -2.84 -3.95 16.72
CA PHE A 35 -3.87 -4.64 15.92
C PHE A 35 -3.44 -6.05 15.52
N GLU A 36 -2.44 -6.64 16.17
CA GLU A 36 -1.97 -7.99 15.87
C GLU A 36 -3.11 -9.00 15.96
N ALA A 37 -3.19 -9.90 14.97
CA ALA A 37 -4.28 -10.86 14.78
C ALA A 37 -5.68 -10.25 14.57
N SER A 38 -5.81 -8.92 14.48
CA SER A 38 -7.07 -8.28 14.14
C SER A 38 -7.41 -8.47 12.65
N PRO A 39 -8.69 -8.67 12.29
CA PRO A 39 -9.10 -8.74 10.90
C PRO A 39 -8.70 -7.48 10.12
N ILE A 40 -8.19 -7.68 8.90
CA ILE A 40 -7.80 -6.62 7.98
C ILE A 40 -8.20 -7.01 6.56
N THR A 41 -8.67 -6.02 5.80
CA THR A 41 -8.98 -6.16 4.37
C THR A 41 -7.86 -5.51 3.59
N VAL A 42 -7.27 -6.21 2.63
CA VAL A 42 -6.23 -5.66 1.75
C VAL A 42 -6.83 -5.43 0.37
N GLU A 43 -6.63 -4.25 -0.19
CA GLU A 43 -7.06 -3.90 -1.55
C GLU A 43 -5.81 -3.75 -2.43
N VAL A 44 -5.69 -4.55 -3.46
CA VAL A 44 -4.62 -4.41 -4.45
C VAL A 44 -5.21 -3.82 -5.72
N TYR A 45 -4.68 -2.66 -6.13
CA TYR A 45 -4.98 -2.03 -7.40
C TYR A 45 -4.02 -2.53 -8.46
N SER A 46 -4.53 -3.16 -9.52
CA SER A 46 -3.72 -3.77 -10.56
C SER A 46 -4.45 -3.85 -11.91
N ASP A 47 -3.72 -3.57 -12.98
CA ASP A 47 -4.14 -3.77 -14.37
C ASP A 47 -3.86 -5.18 -14.91
N ALA A 48 -3.21 -6.02 -14.12
CA ALA A 48 -2.94 -7.43 -14.43
C ALA A 48 -4.20 -8.30 -14.41
N ASP A 49 -4.10 -9.52 -14.91
CA ASP A 49 -5.23 -10.46 -14.99
C ASP A 49 -5.54 -11.04 -13.61
N GLU A 50 -4.50 -11.37 -12.84
CA GLU A 50 -4.59 -11.88 -11.48
C GLU A 50 -3.55 -11.23 -10.56
N VAL A 51 -3.84 -11.24 -9.27
CA VAL A 51 -2.91 -10.88 -8.20
C VAL A 51 -2.85 -12.01 -7.19
N GLU A 52 -1.65 -12.37 -6.76
CA GLU A 52 -1.40 -13.20 -5.57
C GLU A 52 -0.99 -12.31 -4.41
N LEU A 53 -1.57 -12.53 -3.23
CA LEU A 53 -1.18 -11.81 -2.02
C LEU A 53 -0.47 -12.75 -1.05
N LEU A 54 0.68 -12.33 -0.54
CA LEU A 54 1.46 -13.07 0.44
C LEU A 54 1.61 -12.25 1.71
N VAL A 55 1.41 -12.90 2.86
CA VAL A 55 1.73 -12.35 4.18
C VAL A 55 2.86 -13.18 4.77
N ASN A 56 4.01 -12.55 5.05
CA ASN A 56 5.20 -13.22 5.57
C ASN A 56 5.59 -14.48 4.74
N GLY A 57 5.56 -14.34 3.41
CA GLY A 57 5.85 -15.40 2.46
C GLY A 57 4.76 -16.47 2.30
N ARG A 58 3.65 -16.40 3.06
CA ARG A 58 2.54 -17.33 2.94
C ARG A 58 1.48 -16.78 1.99
N SER A 59 1.20 -17.50 0.91
CA SER A 59 0.17 -17.14 -0.05
C SER A 59 -1.24 -17.23 0.55
N LEU A 60 -2.03 -16.18 0.31
CA LEU A 60 -3.48 -16.12 0.56
C LEU A 60 -4.28 -16.50 -0.69
N GLY A 61 -3.60 -16.98 -1.73
CA GLY A 61 -4.17 -17.35 -3.02
C GLY A 61 -4.15 -16.24 -4.05
N ARG A 62 -4.58 -16.58 -5.26
CA ARG A 62 -4.72 -15.67 -6.40
C ARG A 62 -6.16 -15.19 -6.53
N ARG A 63 -6.34 -13.93 -6.89
CA ARG A 63 -7.65 -13.33 -7.20
C ARG A 63 -7.58 -12.59 -8.52
N PRO A 64 -8.66 -12.61 -9.33
CA PRO A 64 -8.72 -11.83 -10.55
C PRO A 64 -8.62 -10.33 -10.24
N ALA A 65 -8.01 -9.59 -11.16
CA ALA A 65 -7.87 -8.13 -11.12
C ALA A 65 -8.28 -7.53 -12.48
N GLY A 66 -7.73 -6.37 -12.83
CA GLY A 66 -7.94 -5.76 -14.16
C GLY A 66 -9.36 -5.21 -14.38
N ALA A 67 -9.67 -4.88 -15.62
CA ALA A 67 -10.88 -4.12 -15.97
C ALA A 67 -12.19 -4.77 -15.49
N GLY A 68 -12.29 -6.11 -15.56
CA GLY A 68 -13.45 -6.87 -15.10
C GLY A 68 -13.71 -6.75 -13.59
N GLN A 69 -12.67 -6.43 -12.81
CA GLN A 69 -12.74 -6.21 -11.37
C GLN A 69 -12.52 -4.74 -10.98
N ARG A 70 -12.76 -3.81 -11.92
CA ARG A 70 -12.52 -2.37 -11.74
C ARG A 70 -11.10 -2.07 -11.27
N PHE A 71 -10.15 -2.86 -11.75
CA PHE A 71 -8.73 -2.79 -11.42
C PHE A 71 -8.40 -3.03 -9.94
N ARG A 72 -9.24 -3.77 -9.20
CA ARG A 72 -9.06 -4.03 -7.76
C ARG A 72 -9.27 -5.50 -7.40
N ALA A 73 -8.36 -6.04 -6.59
CA ALA A 73 -8.47 -7.35 -5.95
C ALA A 73 -8.49 -7.18 -4.43
N GLY A 74 -9.56 -7.60 -3.76
CA GLY A 74 -9.69 -7.55 -2.30
C GLY A 74 -9.33 -8.88 -1.64
N PHE A 75 -8.65 -8.85 -0.49
CA PHE A 75 -8.29 -10.02 0.32
C PHE A 75 -8.68 -9.79 1.77
N GLU A 76 -9.10 -10.83 2.47
CA GLU A 76 -9.36 -10.79 3.91
C GLU A 76 -8.31 -11.64 4.62
N THR A 77 -7.72 -11.11 5.69
CA THR A 77 -6.73 -11.80 6.51
C THR A 77 -6.71 -11.20 7.91
N VAL A 78 -5.72 -11.57 8.71
CA VAL A 78 -5.40 -10.91 9.97
C VAL A 78 -4.07 -10.17 9.85
N TYR A 79 -3.93 -9.04 10.56
CA TYR A 79 -2.67 -8.33 10.59
C TYR A 79 -1.60 -9.14 11.33
N ALA A 80 -0.46 -9.31 10.67
CA ALA A 80 0.75 -9.88 11.23
C ALA A 80 1.92 -8.97 10.83
N PRO A 81 2.71 -8.45 11.79
CA PRO A 81 3.92 -7.71 11.50
C PRO A 81 4.85 -8.48 10.55
N GLY A 82 5.55 -7.74 9.69
CA GLY A 82 6.47 -8.28 8.70
C GLY A 82 6.17 -7.75 7.30
N GLU A 83 5.97 -8.63 6.33
CA GLU A 83 5.87 -8.28 4.91
C GLU A 83 4.51 -8.64 4.31
N LEU A 84 3.98 -7.71 3.53
CA LEU A 84 2.84 -7.89 2.65
C LEU A 84 3.30 -7.73 1.20
N VAL A 85 3.21 -8.79 0.41
CA VAL A 85 3.65 -8.79 -0.99
C VAL A 85 2.47 -9.07 -1.91
N ALA A 86 2.22 -8.17 -2.85
CA ALA A 86 1.28 -8.38 -3.95
C ALA A 86 2.08 -8.70 -5.23
N ILE A 87 1.79 -9.84 -5.86
CA ILE A 87 2.44 -10.29 -7.10
C ILE A 87 1.40 -10.24 -8.22
N ALA A 88 1.71 -9.50 -9.28
CA ALA A 88 0.84 -9.34 -10.44
C ALA A 88 1.17 -10.39 -11.51
N TYR A 89 0.13 -11.00 -12.07
CA TYR A 89 0.25 -11.99 -13.14
C TYR A 89 -0.54 -11.58 -14.39
N ARG A 90 0.09 -11.70 -15.56
CA ARG A 90 -0.56 -11.56 -16.87
C ARG A 90 -0.27 -12.80 -17.70
N ASP A 91 -1.28 -13.38 -18.31
CA ASP A 91 -1.17 -14.64 -19.07
C ASP A 91 -0.46 -15.75 -18.27
N GLY A 92 -0.67 -15.78 -16.94
CA GLY A 92 -0.06 -16.73 -16.01
C GLY A 92 1.40 -16.44 -15.61
N ALA A 93 2.05 -15.43 -16.18
CA ALA A 93 3.43 -15.04 -15.86
C ALA A 93 3.49 -13.85 -14.90
N GLU A 94 4.44 -13.85 -13.97
CA GLU A 94 4.69 -12.69 -13.08
C GLU A 94 5.15 -11.48 -13.90
N THR A 95 4.46 -10.36 -13.74
CA THR A 95 4.79 -9.08 -14.40
C THR A 95 5.31 -8.03 -13.43
N GLY A 96 5.19 -8.24 -12.13
CA GLY A 96 5.68 -7.30 -11.12
C GLY A 96 5.25 -7.67 -9.71
N ARG A 97 5.87 -6.98 -8.74
CA ARG A 97 5.59 -7.13 -7.32
C ARG A 97 5.54 -5.77 -6.62
N HIS A 98 4.73 -5.69 -5.59
CA HIS A 98 4.67 -4.55 -4.67
C HIS A 98 4.81 -5.06 -3.23
N LEU A 99 5.60 -4.38 -2.41
CA LEU A 99 5.92 -4.77 -1.03
C LEU A 99 5.58 -3.64 -0.08
N LEU A 100 4.82 -3.96 0.96
CA LEU A 100 4.73 -3.15 2.18
C LEU A 100 5.38 -3.92 3.32
N ARG A 101 6.14 -3.22 4.16
CA ARG A 101 6.78 -3.80 5.34
C ARG A 101 6.37 -3.03 6.58
N THR A 102 6.17 -3.75 7.68
CA THR A 102 6.00 -3.14 9.00
C THR A 102 7.25 -2.33 9.33
N ALA A 103 7.06 -1.07 9.70
CA ALA A 103 8.16 -0.18 10.03
C ALA A 103 8.72 -0.55 11.41
N GLU A 104 9.98 -0.99 11.44
CA GLU A 104 10.71 -1.34 12.65
C GLU A 104 12.05 -0.58 12.69
N GLY A 105 12.49 -0.21 13.89
CA GLY A 105 13.79 0.45 14.10
C GLY A 105 13.72 1.97 14.28
N PRO A 106 14.87 2.66 14.28
CA PRO A 106 14.95 4.07 14.62
C PRO A 106 14.35 4.93 13.50
N LEU A 107 13.48 5.87 13.90
CA LEU A 107 12.89 6.85 13.02
C LEU A 107 13.97 7.81 12.47
N ARG A 108 13.92 8.06 11.16
CA ARG A 108 14.75 9.02 10.45
C ARG A 108 13.87 10.01 9.72
N LEU A 109 14.30 11.28 9.72
CA LEU A 109 13.77 12.31 8.85
C LEU A 109 14.64 12.38 7.59
N ARG A 110 14.08 12.03 6.44
CA ARG A 110 14.67 12.26 5.13
C ARG A 110 14.11 13.55 4.54
N VAL A 111 14.98 14.37 3.98
CA VAL A 111 14.63 15.66 3.36
C VAL A 111 15.21 15.66 1.96
N GLU A 112 14.36 15.84 0.95
CA GLU A 112 14.75 15.78 -0.45
C GLU A 112 14.11 16.91 -1.24
N ALA A 113 14.94 17.73 -1.87
CA ALA A 113 14.48 18.74 -2.82
C ALA A 113 14.33 18.10 -4.21
N ASP A 114 13.26 18.44 -4.92
CA ASP A 114 13.04 18.03 -6.32
C ASP A 114 14.13 18.54 -7.28
N ARG A 115 14.86 19.59 -6.88
CA ARG A 115 15.99 20.15 -7.61
C ARG A 115 17.05 20.73 -6.68
N PRO A 116 18.34 20.69 -7.09
CA PRO A 116 19.45 21.09 -6.22
C PRO A 116 19.67 22.60 -6.13
N ALA A 117 19.07 23.41 -7.02
CA ALA A 117 19.24 24.86 -7.06
C ALA A 117 18.02 25.55 -7.68
N ILE A 118 17.81 26.81 -7.28
CA ILE A 118 16.83 27.73 -7.88
C ILE A 118 17.51 29.04 -8.28
N THR A 119 16.93 29.73 -9.24
CA THR A 119 17.35 31.05 -9.69
C THR A 119 16.79 32.15 -8.79
N THR A 120 17.37 33.35 -8.90
CA THR A 120 16.86 34.55 -8.22
C THR A 120 15.70 35.21 -8.96
N THR A 121 15.24 34.61 -10.05
CA THR A 121 14.12 35.12 -10.85
C THR A 121 12.82 34.89 -10.12
N GLY A 122 11.95 35.91 -10.08
CA GLY A 122 10.61 35.76 -9.52
C GLY A 122 9.83 34.64 -10.22
N GLY A 123 9.40 33.64 -9.45
CA GLY A 123 8.60 32.51 -9.94
C GLY A 123 9.32 31.16 -9.98
N ASP A 124 10.61 31.11 -9.68
CA ASP A 124 11.31 29.82 -9.52
C ASP A 124 10.99 29.20 -8.15
N LEU A 125 10.71 27.89 -8.14
CA LEU A 125 10.30 27.12 -6.98
C LEU A 125 11.09 25.82 -6.91
N ALA A 126 11.34 25.36 -5.68
CA ALA A 126 11.76 24.01 -5.38
C ALA A 126 10.82 23.43 -4.33
N PHE A 127 10.40 22.19 -4.53
CA PHE A 127 9.59 21.46 -3.57
C PHE A 127 10.49 20.57 -2.72
N VAL A 128 10.40 20.74 -1.41
CA VAL A 128 11.16 19.94 -0.45
C VAL A 128 10.22 18.93 0.21
N THR A 129 10.43 17.66 -0.09
CA THR A 129 9.70 16.54 0.50
C THR A 129 10.36 16.12 1.79
N PHE A 130 9.59 16.09 2.88
CA PHE A 130 9.98 15.51 4.15
C PHE A 130 9.33 14.14 4.28
N THR A 131 10.14 13.11 4.52
CA THR A 131 9.67 11.73 4.69
C THR A 131 10.16 11.18 6.01
N LEU A 132 9.25 10.58 6.78
CA LEU A 132 9.60 9.75 7.93
C LEU A 132 9.84 8.32 7.44
N SER A 133 11.03 7.80 7.69
CA SER A 133 11.42 6.44 7.31
C SER A 133 12.10 5.73 8.48
N VAL A 134 11.96 4.42 8.55
CA VAL A 134 12.81 3.59 9.41
C VAL A 134 14.02 3.08 8.64
N ALA A 135 15.13 2.81 9.33
CA ALA A 135 16.30 2.22 8.70
C ALA A 135 15.96 0.81 8.19
N VAL A 136 16.29 0.54 6.93
CA VAL A 136 16.27 -0.83 6.38
C VAL A 136 17.69 -1.37 6.59
N GLU A 137 17.86 -2.38 7.44
CA GLU A 137 19.11 -3.15 7.45
C GLU A 137 19.24 -4.02 6.20
#